data_AF-A0A418MZ52-F1
#
_entry.id   AF-A0A418MZ52-F1
#
_cell.length_a   1.000
_cell.length_b   1.000
_cell.length_c   1.000
_cell.angle_alpha   90.00
_cell.angle_beta   90.00
_cell.angle_gamma   90.00
#
_symmetry.space_group_name_H-M   'P 1'
#
loop_
_entity.id
_entity.type
_entity.pdbx_description
1 polymer ?
#
loop_
_entity_poly.entity_id
_entity_poly.type
_entity_poly.pdbx_seq_one_letter_code
_entity_poly.pdbx_strand_id
1 'polypeptide(L)'
;MSLDRFNPDLAVHRLVQELKRDRILREEFERDPAAVAERSGLSAAEVAAIRGRDFKALFELGMHPFLLGQLSRLIFGTTEGTATSAAAEALVASLRGEDAPAS
;
A
#
# COMPACT_ATOMS: atom_id res chain seq x y z
N MET A 1 14.66 -6.29 10.80
CA MET A 1 13.90 -5.02 10.64
C MET A 1 13.18 -4.76 11.96
N SER A 2 13.66 -3.82 12.77
CA SER A 2 13.05 -3.50 14.06
C SER A 2 11.74 -2.73 13.87
N LEU A 3 10.73 -3.05 14.68
CA LEU A 3 9.42 -2.39 14.74
C LEU A 3 9.45 -1.03 15.46
N ASP A 4 10.64 -0.47 15.73
CA ASP A 4 10.85 0.76 16.50
C ASP A 4 10.13 2.01 15.96
N ARG A 5 9.72 1.99 14.68
CA ARG A 5 9.02 3.10 14.02
C ARG A 5 7.52 2.91 13.88
N PHE A 6 6.93 1.83 14.41
CA PHE A 6 5.50 1.60 14.24
C PHE A 6 4.66 2.77 14.78
N ASN A 7 3.82 3.35 13.91
CA ASN A 7 2.91 4.43 14.24
C ASN A 7 1.46 3.95 14.07
N PRO A 8 0.73 3.65 15.16
CA PRO A 8 -0.64 3.14 15.09
C PRO A 8 -1.67 4.16 14.60
N ASP A 9 -1.34 5.45 14.59
CA ASP A 9 -2.26 6.53 14.20
C ASP A 9 -2.29 6.81 12.70
N LEU A 10 -1.52 6.07 11.90
CA LEU A 10 -1.53 6.24 10.45
C LEU A 10 -2.91 5.89 9.85
N ALA A 11 -3.48 6.84 9.11
CA ALA A 11 -4.77 6.68 8.44
C ALA A 11 -4.74 5.53 7.42
N VAL A 12 -3.57 5.22 6.84
CA VAL A 12 -3.41 4.07 5.94
C VAL A 12 -3.72 2.73 6.63
N HIS A 13 -3.53 2.59 7.94
CA HIS A 13 -3.91 1.35 8.65
C HIS A 13 -5.42 1.17 8.65
N ARG A 14 -6.15 2.26 8.90
CA ARG A 14 -7.61 2.27 8.83
C ARG A 14 -8.10 1.98 7.41
N LEU A 15 -7.52 2.65 6.41
CA LEU A 15 -7.87 2.44 5.00
C LEU A 15 -7.75 0.96 4.59
N VAL A 16 -6.65 0.30 4.95
CA VAL A 16 -6.46 -1.14 4.66
C VAL A 16 -7.57 -1.99 5.29
N GLN A 17 -8.05 -1.66 6.49
CA GLN A 17 -9.14 -2.39 7.13
C GLN A 17 -10.50 -2.09 6.48
N GLU A 18 -10.74 -0.85 6.05
CA GLU A 18 -11.96 -0.46 5.33
C GLU A 18 -12.05 -1.17 3.97
N LEU A 19 -10.95 -1.22 3.21
CA LEU A 19 -10.84 -1.93 1.92
C LEU A 19 -11.13 -3.44 2.00
N LYS A 20 -10.98 -4.05 3.19
CA LYS A 20 -11.28 -5.46 3.41
C LYS A 20 -12.75 -5.71 3.70
N ARG A 21 -13.48 -4.69 4.15
CA ARG A 21 -14.88 -4.80 4.59
C ARG A 21 -15.85 -4.22 3.57
N ASP A 22 -15.42 -3.19 2.83
CA ASP A 22 -16.22 -2.51 1.82
C ASP A 22 -15.74 -2.87 0.42
N ARG A 23 -16.58 -3.63 -0.29
CA ARG A 23 -16.31 -4.07 -1.66
C ARG A 23 -16.34 -2.91 -2.66
N ILE A 24 -17.23 -1.93 -2.46
CA ILE A 24 -17.34 -0.77 -3.36
C ILE A 24 -16.09 0.10 -3.21
N LEU A 25 -15.69 0.38 -1.97
CA LEU A 25 -14.44 1.11 -1.71
C LEU A 25 -13.23 0.37 -2.28
N ARG A 26 -13.23 -0.96 -2.22
CA ARG A 26 -12.19 -1.80 -2.82
C ARG A 26 -12.14 -1.62 -4.34
N GLU A 27 -13.28 -1.72 -5.03
CA GLU A 27 -13.35 -1.53 -6.48
C GLU A 27 -12.92 -0.10 -6.89
N GLU A 28 -13.29 0.91 -6.10
CA GLU A 28 -12.83 2.29 -6.32
C GLU A 28 -11.33 2.45 -6.12
N PHE A 29 -10.76 1.79 -5.11
CA PHE A 29 -9.33 1.79 -4.82
C PHE A 29 -8.54 1.08 -5.91
N GLU A 30 -9.06 0.00 -6.48
CA GLU A 30 -8.42 -0.70 -7.60
C GLU A 30 -8.38 0.18 -8.85
N ARG A 31 -9.42 0.99 -9.08
CA ARG A 31 -9.47 1.92 -10.21
C ARG A 31 -8.56 3.12 -10.03
N ASP A 32 -8.54 3.71 -8.84
CA ASP A 32 -7.74 4.91 -8.55
C ASP A 32 -7.32 4.96 -7.07
N PRO A 33 -6.21 4.27 -6.71
CA PRO A 33 -5.71 4.24 -5.34
C PRO A 33 -5.43 5.62 -4.76
N ALA A 34 -4.99 6.57 -5.60
CA ALA A 34 -4.61 7.92 -5.18
C ALA A 34 -5.85 8.75 -4.85
N ALA A 35 -6.89 8.72 -5.68
CA ALA A 35 -8.13 9.44 -5.41
C ALA A 35 -8.87 8.89 -4.18
N VAL A 36 -8.73 7.59 -3.89
CA VAL A 36 -9.24 7.03 -2.63
C VAL A 36 -8.41 7.52 -1.44
N ALA A 37 -7.09 7.45 -1.54
CA ALA A 37 -6.19 7.93 -0.49
C ALA A 37 -6.45 9.42 -0.13
N GLU A 38 -6.64 10.28 -1.12
CA GLU A 38 -6.91 11.72 -0.92
C GLU A 38 -8.21 12.00 -0.15
N ARG A 39 -9.27 11.21 -0.36
CA ARG A 39 -10.55 11.40 0.36
C ARG A 39 -10.63 10.67 1.69
N SER A 40 -9.73 9.71 1.95
CA SER A 40 -9.71 8.87 3.15
C SER A 40 -9.01 9.51 4.35
N GLY A 41 -8.64 10.79 4.27
CA GLY A 41 -8.01 11.51 5.38
C GLY A 41 -6.54 11.14 5.62
N LEU A 42 -5.88 10.57 4.61
CA LEU A 42 -4.46 10.29 4.66
C LEU A 42 -3.66 11.60 4.62
N SER A 43 -2.53 11.63 5.34
CA SER A 43 -1.58 12.73 5.23
C SER A 43 -1.01 12.83 3.81
N ALA A 44 -0.51 14.01 3.44
CA ALA A 44 0.13 14.22 2.14
C ALA A 44 1.28 13.23 1.88
N ALA A 45 2.02 12.83 2.93
CA ALA A 45 3.09 11.85 2.83
C ALA A 45 2.54 10.43 2.55
N GLU A 46 1.47 10.02 3.20
CA GLU A 46 0.81 8.73 2.94
C GLU A 46 0.22 8.68 1.52
N VAL A 47 -0.43 9.76 1.06
CA VAL A 47 -0.98 9.87 -0.30
C VAL A 47 0.15 9.78 -1.34
N ALA A 48 1.23 10.53 -1.15
CA ALA A 48 2.38 10.51 -2.05
C ALA A 48 3.01 9.11 -2.14
N ALA A 49 3.15 8.43 -1.00
CA ALA A 49 3.70 7.09 -0.95
C ALA A 49 2.78 6.05 -1.63
N ILE A 50 1.45 6.14 -1.46
CA ILE A 50 0.50 5.26 -2.18
C ILE A 50 0.54 5.54 -3.68
N ARG A 51 0.52 6.82 -4.09
CA ARG A 51 0.56 7.22 -5.51
C ARG A 51 1.84 6.74 -6.19
N GLY A 52 2.98 6.88 -5.51
CA GLY A 52 4.28 6.42 -6.00
C GLY A 52 4.56 4.93 -5.82
N ARG A 53 3.62 4.17 -5.22
CA ARG A 53 3.84 2.76 -4.81
C ARG A 53 5.11 2.59 -3.98
N ASP A 54 5.41 3.60 -3.15
CA ASP A 54 6.60 3.68 -2.32
C ASP A 54 6.31 3.05 -0.94
N PHE A 55 6.37 1.73 -0.90
CA PHE A 55 6.19 0.97 0.34
C PHE A 55 7.32 1.22 1.33
N LYS A 56 8.52 1.59 0.86
CA LYS A 56 9.60 1.99 1.76
C LYS A 56 9.24 3.26 2.52
N ALA A 57 8.73 4.29 1.84
CA ALA A 57 8.25 5.51 2.50
C ALA A 57 7.13 5.20 3.49
N LEU A 58 6.17 4.33 3.15
CA LEU A 58 5.13 3.89 4.10
C LEU A 58 5.73 3.19 5.33
N PHE A 59 6.71 2.31 5.14
CA PHE A 59 7.41 1.67 6.25
C PHE A 59 8.15 2.67 7.13
N GLU A 60 8.84 3.65 6.51
CA GLU A 60 9.56 4.71 7.23
C GLU A 60 8.63 5.66 7.99
N LEU A 61 7.42 5.90 7.48
CA LEU A 61 6.33 6.62 8.17
C LEU A 61 5.78 5.86 9.38
N GLY A 62 6.11 4.58 9.51
CA GLY A 62 5.70 3.73 10.62
C GLY A 62 4.62 2.71 10.29
N MET A 63 4.40 2.43 9.00
CA MET A 63 3.44 1.41 8.60
C MET A 63 3.90 0.01 9.05
N HIS A 64 2.97 -0.76 9.61
CA HIS A 64 3.27 -2.12 10.06
C HIS A 64 3.56 -3.05 8.86
N PRO A 65 4.65 -3.84 8.87
CA PRO A 65 5.03 -4.71 7.75
C PRO A 65 3.93 -5.66 7.27
N PHE A 66 3.12 -6.18 8.20
CA PHE A 66 1.99 -7.06 7.86
C PHE A 66 0.85 -6.33 7.12
N LEU A 67 0.55 -5.09 7.47
CA LEU A 67 -0.46 -4.29 6.75
C LEU A 67 0.09 -3.81 5.42
N LEU A 68 1.39 -3.53 5.38
CA LEU A 68 2.09 -3.12 4.17
C LEU A 68 2.12 -4.24 3.12
N GLY A 69 2.35 -5.50 3.54
CA GLY A 69 2.20 -6.67 2.66
C GLY A 69 0.75 -6.97 2.25
N GLN A 70 -0.25 -6.56 3.05
CA GLN A 70 -1.65 -6.60 2.60
C GLN A 70 -1.91 -5.55 1.54
N LEU A 71 -1.51 -4.30 1.79
CA LEU A 71 -1.67 -3.20 0.86
C LEU A 71 -0.97 -3.47 -0.48
N SER A 72 0.23 -4.05 -0.48
CA SER A 72 0.93 -4.40 -1.72
C SER A 72 0.14 -5.41 -2.56
N ARG A 73 -0.52 -6.39 -1.92
CA ARG A 73 -1.41 -7.34 -2.62
C ARG A 73 -2.68 -6.66 -3.15
N LEU A 74 -3.19 -5.64 -2.47
CA LEU A 74 -4.34 -4.86 -2.96
C LEU A 74 -3.95 -4.02 -4.20
N ILE A 75 -2.71 -3.52 -4.25
CA ILE A 75 -2.22 -2.66 -5.33
C ILE A 75 -1.71 -3.47 -6.54
N PHE A 76 -1.00 -4.58 -6.31
CA PHE A 76 -0.37 -5.38 -7.37
C PHE A 76 -1.08 -6.69 -7.69
N GLY A 77 -1.89 -7.22 -6.76
CA GLY A 77 -2.50 -8.55 -6.90
C GLY A 77 -3.75 -8.59 -7.79
N THR A 78 -4.10 -7.48 -8.43
CA THR A 78 -5.26 -7.34 -9.32
C THR A 78 -4.92 -7.54 -10.80
N THR A 79 -3.64 -7.64 -11.15
CA THR A 79 -3.21 -8.08 -12.49
C THR A 79 -3.19 -9.62 -12.52
N GLU A 80 -4.07 -10.18 -13.35
CA GLU A 80 -4.42 -11.59 -13.55
C GLU A 80 -3.42 -12.68 -13.09
N GLY A 81 -3.90 -13.62 -12.25
CA GLY A 81 -3.46 -15.02 -12.18
C GLY A 81 -2.07 -15.36 -11.61
N THR A 82 -1.13 -14.41 -11.53
CA THR A 82 0.25 -14.60 -11.02
C THR A 82 0.59 -13.67 -9.83
N ALA A 83 -0.43 -12.99 -9.33
CA ALA A 83 -0.46 -11.92 -8.33
C ALA A 83 0.46 -12.05 -7.11
N THR A 84 0.65 -13.24 -6.56
CA THR A 84 1.43 -13.39 -5.31
C THR A 84 2.93 -13.18 -5.53
N SER A 85 3.48 -13.64 -6.66
CA SER A 85 4.91 -13.49 -6.96
C SER A 85 5.23 -12.05 -7.34
N ALA A 86 4.43 -11.45 -8.23
CA ALA A 86 4.62 -10.08 -8.68
C ALA A 86 4.47 -9.06 -7.54
N ALA A 87 3.47 -9.21 -6.67
CA ALA A 87 3.29 -8.33 -5.51
C ALA A 87 4.43 -8.46 -4.49
N ALA A 88 4.97 -9.67 -4.31
CA ALA A 88 6.11 -9.90 -3.43
C ALA A 88 7.40 -9.31 -4.01
N GLU A 89 7.65 -9.48 -5.31
CA GLU A 89 8.81 -8.92 -6.01
C GLU A 89 8.77 -7.38 -6.03
N ALA A 90 7.63 -6.78 -6.36
CA ALA A 90 7.45 -5.33 -6.36
C ALA A 90 7.60 -4.72 -4.95
N LEU A 91 7.11 -5.43 -3.93
CA LEU A 91 7.34 -5.04 -2.54
C LEU A 91 8.83 -5.09 -2.18
N VAL A 92 9.54 -6.17 -2.54
CA VAL A 92 10.97 -6.31 -2.28
C VAL A 92 11.78 -5.24 -3.02
N ALA A 93 11.45 -4.94 -4.28
CA ALA A 93 12.07 -3.88 -5.06
C ALA A 93 11.86 -2.51 -4.40
N SER A 94 10.62 -2.18 -4.04
CA SER A 94 10.31 -0.92 -3.36
C SER A 94 11.07 -0.77 -2.03
N LEU A 95 11.14 -1.83 -1.21
CA LEU A 95 11.90 -1.81 0.05
C LEU A 95 13.40 -1.60 -0.15
N ARG A 96 13.95 -2.00 -1.31
CA ARG A 96 15.35 -1.77 -1.70
C ARG A 96 15.58 -0.39 -2.33
N GLY A 97 14.51 0.33 -2.66
CA GLY A 97 14.58 1.61 -3.39
C GLY A 97 14.75 1.42 -4.90
N GLU A 98 14.34 0.27 -5.43
CA GLU A 98 14.33 -0.05 -6.86
C GLU A 98 12.92 0.23 -7.41
N ASP A 99 12.82 0.94 -8.55
CA ASP A 99 11.54 1.22 -9.21
C ASP A 99 10.91 -0.11 -9.67
N ALA A 100 9.63 -0.35 -9.34
CA ALA A 100 8.96 -1.60 -9.66
C ALA A 100 8.92 -1.81 -11.18
N PRO A 101 9.14 -3.04 -11.70
CA PRO A 101 9.10 -3.27 -13.14
C PRO A 101 7.71 -2.96 -13.67
N ALA A 102 7.64 -2.06 -14.66
CA ALA A 102 6.43 -1.83 -15.43
C ALA A 102 6.08 -3.13 -16.17
N SER A 103 4.93 -3.72 -15.85
CA SER A 103 4.32 -4.77 -16.67
C SER A 103 2.82 -4.56 -16.70
#